data_AF-A0A960K7F6-F1
#
_entry.id   AF-A0A960K7F6-F1
#
_cell.length_a   1.000
_cell.length_b   1.000
_cell.length_c   1.000
_cell.angle_alpha   90.00
_cell.angle_beta   90.00
_cell.angle_gamma   90.00
#
_symmetry.space_group_name_H-M   'P 1'
#
loop_
_entity.id
_entity.type
_entity.pdbx_description
1 polymer ?
#
loop_
_entity_poly.entity_id
_entity_poly.type
_entity_poly.pdbx_seq_one_letter_code
_entity_poly.pdbx_strand_id
1 'polypeptide(L)'
;LEELAAQCFQYVFIRRLASLRAHARDKPSVDGLVVLAIRHFLLELQRLNDPLGFRIYEVLRRIVLQEVEGGRLFLVAGSERIRNSSRLAREASVAKEVCDGVDPSPLADRWAGEHLEDLVTASHKALSELVVRLGGELGDWLSPQRPGFRFGDLTAALKERSRSAWAARFSTSDPGVPPHQAEAYRRFRQLSQCVRDGLESSGERRKTRAYLERLWAFLEAFAAEGLELPGLDLADDQGLPPHRQLAKLLGIPRERLPGLLSTLGGHLRACQQRIDSTEKGAEMASPPPSQTPRERALAAARAAHARGRTSREPAEPFRAGDILRLPDLDVPGVCWILLAPRSGGGFRAAPVDSFAFVGPADVPLPERETQEP
;
A
#
# COMPACT_ATOMS: atom_id res chain seq x y z
N LEU A 1 -14.58 16.82 -3.24
CA LEU A 1 -13.61 17.87 -2.85
C LEU A 1 -13.75 18.25 -1.37
N GLU A 2 -14.97 18.48 -0.88
CA GLU A 2 -15.21 18.84 0.53
C GLU A 2 -14.68 17.78 1.53
N GLU A 3 -14.91 16.50 1.25
CA GLU A 3 -14.38 15.41 2.08
C GLU A 3 -12.84 15.39 2.14
N LEU A 4 -12.18 15.58 1.00
CA LEU A 4 -10.71 15.69 0.93
C LEU A 4 -10.19 16.89 1.74
N ALA A 5 -10.90 18.02 1.68
CA ALA A 5 -10.56 19.20 2.47
C ALA A 5 -10.75 18.95 3.98
N ALA A 6 -11.81 18.25 4.39
CA ALA A 6 -12.05 17.88 5.78
C ALA A 6 -10.97 16.92 6.31
N GLN A 7 -10.61 15.89 5.54
CA GLN A 7 -9.52 14.96 5.89
C GLN A 7 -8.18 15.68 5.98
N CYS A 8 -7.88 16.59 5.04
CA CYS A 8 -6.68 17.41 5.07
C CYS A 8 -6.65 18.31 6.31
N PHE A 9 -7.77 18.96 6.64
CA PHE A 9 -7.91 19.77 7.85
C PHE A 9 -7.67 18.94 9.11
N GLN A 10 -8.26 17.74 9.20
CA GLN A 10 -8.04 16.83 10.32
C GLN A 10 -6.57 16.41 10.43
N TYR A 11 -5.91 16.09 9.32
CA TYR A 11 -4.49 15.74 9.31
C TYR A 11 -3.61 16.90 9.80
N VAL A 12 -3.83 18.10 9.27
CA VAL A 12 -2.98 19.27 9.56
C VAL A 12 -3.29 19.87 10.93
N PHE A 13 -4.56 20.15 11.22
CA PHE A 13 -4.94 20.94 12.39
C PHE A 13 -5.38 20.10 13.59
N ILE A 14 -5.83 18.86 13.41
CA ILE A 14 -6.21 18.02 14.55
C ILE A 14 -5.01 17.16 14.98
N ARG A 15 -4.42 16.40 14.06
CA ARG A 15 -3.30 15.50 14.40
C ARG A 15 -2.00 16.26 14.73
N ARG A 16 -1.74 17.40 14.07
CA ARG A 16 -0.51 18.18 14.27
C ARG A 16 -0.68 19.47 15.07
N LEU A 17 -1.83 19.69 15.72
CA LEU A 17 -2.12 20.93 16.47
C LEU A 17 -1.04 21.27 17.50
N ALA A 18 -0.60 20.26 18.26
CA ALA A 18 0.39 20.45 19.33
C ALA A 18 1.74 20.90 18.77
N SER A 19 2.18 20.32 17.64
CA SER A 19 3.42 20.70 16.97
C SER A 19 3.31 22.10 16.35
N LEU A 20 2.20 22.41 15.68
CA LEU A 20 1.97 23.74 15.11
C LEU A 20 1.93 24.82 16.20
N ARG A 21 1.24 24.57 17.33
CA ARG A 21 1.22 25.47 18.49
C ARG A 21 2.59 25.66 19.12
N ALA A 22 3.41 24.62 19.19
CA ALA A 22 4.78 24.73 19.68
C ALA A 22 5.60 25.65 18.76
N HIS A 23 5.54 25.44 17.44
CA HIS A 23 6.27 26.28 16.48
C HIS A 23 5.77 27.73 16.43
N ALA A 24 4.47 27.97 16.62
CA ALA A 24 3.90 29.32 16.65
C ALA A 24 4.40 30.17 17.83
N ARG A 25 4.99 29.56 18.87
CA ARG A 25 5.60 30.31 19.99
C ARG A 25 6.97 30.86 19.64
N ASP A 26 7.72 30.14 18.80
CA ASP A 26 9.12 30.45 18.52
C ASP A 26 9.31 31.09 17.13
N LYS A 27 8.30 31.04 16.25
CA LYS A 27 8.37 31.52 14.87
C LYS A 27 7.29 32.57 14.60
N PRO A 28 7.59 33.62 13.81
CA PRO A 28 6.64 34.67 13.48
C PRO A 28 5.46 34.19 12.61
N SER A 29 5.59 33.06 11.91
CA SER A 29 4.51 32.41 11.15
C SER A 29 4.71 30.90 11.10
N VAL A 30 3.60 30.15 10.96
CA VAL A 30 3.57 28.69 10.76
C VAL A 30 3.07 28.29 9.37
N ASP A 31 2.86 29.24 8.45
CA ASP A 31 2.25 28.98 7.13
C ASP A 31 3.05 27.96 6.31
N GLY A 32 4.39 28.08 6.33
CA GLY A 32 5.27 27.11 5.67
C GLY A 32 5.12 25.69 6.22
N LEU A 33 4.84 25.53 7.52
CA LEU A 33 4.60 24.23 8.13
C LEU A 33 3.22 23.66 7.76
N VAL A 34 2.22 24.53 7.64
CA VAL A 34 0.88 24.15 7.16
C VAL A 34 0.96 23.65 5.73
N VAL A 35 1.59 24.41 4.83
CA VAL A 35 1.79 24.00 3.42
C VAL A 35 2.57 22.69 3.33
N LEU A 36 3.61 22.52 4.14
CA LEU A 36 4.37 21.27 4.21
C LEU A 36 3.49 20.10 4.68
N ALA A 37 2.67 20.30 5.72
CA ALA A 37 1.76 19.27 6.23
C ALA A 37 0.68 18.89 5.22
N ILE A 38 0.13 19.85 4.46
CA ILE A 38 -0.80 19.58 3.35
C ILE A 38 -0.11 18.73 2.29
N ARG A 39 1.13 19.07 1.93
CA ARG A 39 1.90 18.27 0.96
C ARG A 39 2.13 16.85 1.44
N HIS A 40 2.46 16.66 2.72
CA HIS A 40 2.63 15.32 3.31
C HIS A 40 1.32 14.55 3.28
N PHE A 41 0.20 15.17 3.65
CA PHE A 41 -1.12 14.56 3.56
C PHE A 41 -1.43 14.07 2.14
N LEU A 42 -1.21 14.91 1.12
CA LEU A 42 -1.47 14.52 -0.26
C LEU A 42 -0.56 13.37 -0.73
N LEU A 43 0.70 13.35 -0.32
CA LEU A 43 1.62 12.26 -0.61
C LEU A 43 1.20 10.95 0.07
N GLU A 44 0.81 11.00 1.35
CA GLU A 44 0.29 9.85 2.08
C GLU A 44 -0.99 9.32 1.43
N LEU A 45 -1.92 10.22 1.09
CA LEU A 45 -3.16 9.85 0.42
C LEU A 45 -2.90 9.21 -0.94
N GLN A 46 -1.94 9.73 -1.71
CA GLN A 46 -1.53 9.13 -2.97
C GLN A 46 -0.93 7.74 -2.76
N ARG A 47 -0.08 7.56 -1.75
CA ARG A 47 0.51 6.27 -1.42
C ARG A 47 -0.54 5.24 -0.98
N LEU A 48 -1.59 5.67 -0.28
CA LEU A 48 -2.67 4.79 0.16
C LEU A 48 -3.60 4.39 -0.99
N ASN A 49 -3.97 5.33 -1.87
CA ASN A 49 -4.91 5.06 -2.97
C ASN A 49 -4.24 4.43 -4.20
N ASP A 50 -2.96 4.71 -4.45
CA ASP A 50 -2.20 4.22 -5.61
C ASP A 50 -0.77 3.83 -5.18
N PRO A 51 -0.61 2.78 -4.35
CA PRO A 51 0.69 2.36 -3.84
C PRO A 51 1.66 1.98 -4.96
N LEU A 52 1.17 1.27 -5.99
CA LEU A 52 1.96 0.90 -7.16
C LEU A 52 2.43 2.13 -7.93
N GLY A 53 1.53 3.07 -8.24
CA GLY A 53 1.94 4.26 -8.97
C GLY A 53 2.81 5.21 -8.17
N PHE A 54 2.61 5.31 -6.84
CA PHE A 54 3.55 6.01 -5.96
C PHE A 54 4.95 5.37 -6.05
N ARG A 55 5.02 4.04 -5.96
CA ARG A 55 6.27 3.30 -6.03
C ARG A 55 7.00 3.47 -7.35
N ILE A 56 6.29 3.38 -8.47
CA ILE A 56 6.85 3.61 -9.81
C ILE A 56 7.43 5.02 -9.93
N TYR A 57 6.69 6.03 -9.46
CA TYR A 57 7.17 7.41 -9.46
C TYR A 57 8.45 7.57 -8.63
N GLU A 58 8.49 6.96 -7.45
CA GLU A 58 9.64 7.01 -6.55
C GLU A 58 10.89 6.39 -7.20
N VAL A 59 10.75 5.16 -7.74
CA VAL A 59 11.84 4.45 -8.41
C VAL A 59 12.34 5.24 -9.61
N LEU A 60 11.44 5.67 -10.51
CA LEU A 60 11.82 6.44 -11.69
C LEU A 60 12.49 7.76 -11.32
N ARG A 61 11.99 8.44 -10.28
CA ARG A 61 12.60 9.68 -9.79
C ARG A 61 14.01 9.45 -9.26
N ARG A 62 14.25 8.36 -8.51
CA ARG A 62 15.60 7.99 -8.03
C ARG A 62 16.54 7.71 -9.21
N ILE A 63 16.09 6.94 -10.20
CA ILE A 63 16.84 6.67 -11.43
C ILE A 63 17.24 7.98 -12.09
N VAL A 64 16.26 8.85 -12.39
CA VAL A 64 16.52 10.10 -13.09
C VAL A 64 17.46 11.02 -12.31
N LEU A 65 17.33 11.12 -10.99
CA LEU A 65 18.25 11.91 -10.17
C LEU A 65 19.68 11.35 -10.23
N GLN A 66 19.84 10.04 -10.12
CA GLN A 66 21.14 9.38 -10.21
C GLN A 66 21.79 9.53 -11.60
N GLU A 67 21.00 9.45 -12.66
CA GLU A 67 21.46 9.67 -14.03
C GLU A 67 21.86 11.14 -14.28
N VAL A 68 21.13 12.10 -13.67
CA VAL A 68 21.47 13.53 -13.73
C VAL A 68 22.75 13.83 -12.95
N GLU A 69 22.86 13.32 -11.73
CA GLU A 69 24.06 13.47 -10.90
C GLU A 69 25.29 12.81 -11.54
N GLY A 70 25.09 11.66 -12.20
CA GLY A 70 26.11 10.97 -12.97
C GLY A 70 26.44 11.61 -14.33
N GLY A 71 25.79 12.72 -14.70
CA GLY A 71 26.03 13.42 -15.98
C GLY A 71 25.62 12.65 -17.23
N ARG A 72 24.78 11.61 -17.09
CA ARG A 72 24.23 10.81 -18.21
C ARG A 72 22.90 11.36 -18.73
N LEU A 73 22.17 12.09 -17.87
CA LEU A 73 20.99 12.87 -18.22
C LEU A 73 21.20 14.34 -17.87
N PHE A 74 20.61 15.22 -18.68
CA PHE A 74 20.62 16.65 -18.49
C PHE A 74 19.18 17.16 -18.39
N LEU A 75 18.94 18.05 -17.44
CA LEU A 75 17.66 18.76 -17.32
C LEU A 75 17.63 19.89 -18.35
N VAL A 76 16.90 19.69 -19.45
CA VAL A 76 16.76 20.68 -20.54
C VAL A 76 15.76 21.76 -20.18
N ALA A 77 14.69 21.40 -19.47
CA ALA A 77 13.70 22.36 -18.97
C ALA A 77 12.98 21.84 -17.72
N GLY A 78 12.58 22.74 -16.83
CA GLY A 78 11.77 22.44 -15.65
C GLY A 78 12.50 22.70 -14.34
N SER A 79 12.21 21.90 -13.32
CA SER A 79 12.76 22.06 -11.97
C SER A 79 13.84 21.02 -11.68
N GLU A 80 14.93 21.43 -11.03
CA GLU A 80 15.99 20.54 -10.50
C GLU A 80 15.45 19.45 -9.57
N ARG A 81 14.29 19.68 -8.95
CA ARG A 81 13.63 18.67 -8.09
C ARG A 81 13.02 17.50 -8.88
N ILE A 82 13.05 17.55 -10.22
CA ILE A 82 12.41 16.63 -11.16
C ILE A 82 10.91 16.50 -10.90
N ARG A 83 10.11 17.20 -11.71
CA ARG A 83 8.65 17.19 -11.66
C ARG A 83 8.09 16.59 -12.96
N ASN A 84 6.79 16.32 -13.00
CA ASN A 84 6.12 15.81 -14.22
C ASN A 84 6.28 16.74 -15.44
N SER A 85 6.56 18.03 -15.22
CA SER A 85 6.85 19.00 -16.27
C SER A 85 8.33 19.07 -16.68
N SER A 86 9.22 18.34 -15.98
CA SER A 86 10.65 18.31 -16.29
C SER A 86 10.89 17.55 -17.60
N ARG A 87 11.77 18.11 -18.43
CA ARG A 87 12.23 17.54 -19.69
C ARG A 87 13.70 17.20 -19.55
N LEU A 88 14.02 15.95 -19.86
CA LEU A 88 15.35 15.37 -19.67
C LEU A 88 15.86 14.86 -21.01
N ALA A 89 17.14 15.04 -21.26
CA ALA A 89 17.78 14.57 -22.48
C ALA A 89 19.18 14.04 -22.20
N ARG A 90 19.70 13.23 -23.11
CA ARG A 90 21.06 12.69 -23.06
C ARG A 90 22.14 13.75 -23.30
N GLU A 91 21.78 14.83 -23.99
CA GLU A 91 22.67 15.97 -24.26
C GLU A 91 21.98 17.27 -23.84
N ALA A 92 22.73 18.19 -23.23
CA ALA A 92 22.22 19.49 -22.81
C ALA A 92 21.82 20.41 -23.98
N SER A 93 22.31 20.12 -25.19
CA SER A 93 22.06 20.86 -26.43
C SER A 93 20.69 20.54 -27.07
N VAL A 94 20.02 19.47 -26.63
CA VAL A 94 18.75 19.02 -27.21
C VAL A 94 17.66 20.05 -26.99
N ALA A 95 16.97 20.44 -28.06
CA ALA A 95 15.84 21.36 -27.97
C ALA A 95 14.69 20.74 -27.16
N LYS A 96 14.05 21.55 -26.31
CA LYS A 96 12.98 21.10 -25.40
C LYS A 96 11.80 20.46 -26.14
N GLU A 97 11.52 20.88 -27.36
CA GLU A 97 10.44 20.38 -28.22
C GLU A 97 10.67 18.93 -28.62
N VAL A 98 11.93 18.50 -28.72
CA VAL A 98 12.29 17.11 -29.06
C VAL A 98 11.93 16.14 -27.92
N CYS A 99 11.78 16.65 -26.70
CA CYS A 99 11.34 15.84 -25.56
C CYS A 99 9.82 15.65 -25.55
N ASP A 100 9.08 16.47 -26.30
CA ASP A 100 7.62 16.40 -26.39
C ASP A 100 7.24 15.43 -27.53
N GLY A 101 6.37 14.45 -27.25
CA GLY A 101 5.90 13.49 -28.26
C GLY A 101 6.76 12.24 -28.45
N VAL A 102 7.81 12.05 -27.64
CA VAL A 102 8.51 10.77 -27.57
C VAL A 102 7.60 9.74 -26.91
N ASP A 103 7.30 8.64 -27.59
CA ASP A 103 6.46 7.57 -27.07
C ASP A 103 7.22 6.73 -26.01
N PRO A 104 6.83 6.79 -24.72
CA PRO A 104 7.44 6.00 -23.66
C PRO A 104 6.95 4.55 -23.62
N SER A 105 5.90 4.19 -24.39
CA SER A 105 5.23 2.89 -24.29
C SER A 105 6.18 1.69 -24.43
N PRO A 106 7.17 1.67 -25.34
CA PRO A 106 8.07 0.52 -25.47
C PRO A 106 8.96 0.28 -24.24
N LEU A 107 9.34 1.33 -23.51
CA LEU A 107 10.07 1.18 -22.25
C LEU A 107 9.11 0.75 -21.14
N ALA A 108 7.92 1.37 -21.09
CA ALA A 108 6.93 1.06 -20.09
C ALA A 108 6.41 -0.39 -20.16
N ASP A 109 6.19 -0.91 -21.37
CA ASP A 109 5.78 -2.29 -21.61
C ASP A 109 6.85 -3.28 -21.13
N ARG A 110 8.13 -2.98 -21.42
CA ARG A 110 9.26 -3.82 -20.96
C ARG A 110 9.35 -3.85 -19.45
N TRP A 111 9.34 -2.70 -18.78
CA TRP A 111 9.41 -2.64 -17.31
C TRP A 111 8.20 -3.30 -16.65
N ALA A 112 7.00 -3.10 -17.19
CA ALA A 112 5.80 -3.75 -16.69
C ALA A 112 5.78 -5.27 -16.92
N GLY A 113 6.42 -5.75 -17.99
CA GLY A 113 6.57 -7.18 -18.26
C GLY A 113 7.63 -7.84 -17.39
N GLU A 114 8.83 -7.27 -17.34
CA GLU A 114 10.03 -7.90 -16.81
C GLU A 114 10.33 -7.53 -15.35
N HIS A 115 9.97 -6.32 -14.90
CA HIS A 115 10.39 -5.77 -13.61
C HIS A 115 9.25 -5.47 -12.64
N LEU A 116 8.00 -5.81 -12.99
CA LEU A 116 6.84 -5.48 -12.15
C LEU A 116 6.94 -6.05 -10.73
N GLU A 117 7.45 -7.27 -10.59
CA GLU A 117 7.61 -7.89 -9.27
C GLU A 117 8.67 -7.16 -8.43
N ASP A 118 9.82 -6.85 -9.01
CA ASP A 118 10.88 -6.09 -8.34
C ASP A 118 10.43 -4.67 -8.00
N LEU A 119 9.69 -4.00 -8.90
CA LEU A 119 9.14 -2.67 -8.64
C LEU A 119 8.24 -2.66 -7.41
N VAL A 120 7.47 -3.72 -7.18
CA VAL A 120 6.56 -3.86 -6.03
C VAL A 120 7.30 -4.29 -4.76
N THR A 121 8.26 -5.21 -4.87
CA THR A 121 8.79 -5.96 -3.72
C THR A 121 10.20 -5.54 -3.28
N ALA A 122 10.99 -4.94 -4.17
CA ALA A 122 12.37 -4.59 -3.86
C ALA A 122 12.44 -3.62 -2.69
N SER A 123 13.32 -3.89 -1.73
CA SER A 123 13.59 -3.02 -0.58
C SER A 123 15.08 -2.91 -0.34
N HIS A 124 15.51 -1.80 0.28
CA HIS A 124 16.90 -1.56 0.67
C HIS A 124 17.90 -1.83 -0.48
N LYS A 125 18.86 -2.73 -0.27
CA LYS A 125 19.89 -3.10 -1.25
C LYS A 125 19.30 -3.53 -2.60
N ALA A 126 18.22 -4.32 -2.60
CA ALA A 126 17.58 -4.78 -3.84
C ALA A 126 16.97 -3.60 -4.61
N LEU A 127 16.47 -2.57 -3.91
CA LEU A 127 15.98 -1.35 -4.56
C LEU A 127 17.14 -0.58 -5.22
N SER A 128 18.28 -0.45 -4.55
CA SER A 128 19.45 0.22 -5.13
C SER A 128 19.98 -0.53 -6.37
N GLU A 129 20.03 -1.86 -6.32
CA GLU A 129 20.39 -2.71 -7.47
C GLU A 129 19.37 -2.59 -8.62
N LEU A 130 18.07 -2.50 -8.30
CA LEU A 130 17.02 -2.24 -9.28
C LEU A 130 17.18 -0.87 -9.94
N VAL A 131 17.42 0.19 -9.17
CA VAL A 131 17.62 1.55 -9.68
C VAL A 131 18.80 1.61 -10.65
N VAL A 132 19.93 0.97 -10.33
CA VAL A 132 21.10 0.92 -11.23
C VAL A 132 20.76 0.21 -12.54
N ARG A 133 20.09 -0.94 -12.47
CA ARG A 133 19.70 -1.73 -13.64
C ARG A 133 18.75 -0.97 -14.57
N LEU A 134 17.66 -0.45 -14.00
CA LEU A 134 16.66 0.32 -14.73
C LEU A 134 17.23 1.64 -15.26
N GLY A 135 18.23 2.23 -14.59
CA GLY A 135 19.00 3.37 -15.10
C GLY A 135 19.76 3.04 -16.38
N GLY A 136 20.42 1.88 -16.43
CA GLY A 136 21.05 1.36 -17.65
C GLY A 136 20.05 1.19 -18.79
N GLU A 137 18.90 0.57 -18.52
CA GLU A 137 17.84 0.39 -19.53
C GLU A 137 17.23 1.70 -20.02
N LEU A 138 17.08 2.69 -19.13
CA LEU A 138 16.66 4.04 -19.50
C LEU A 138 17.70 4.68 -20.43
N GLY A 139 18.98 4.54 -20.11
CA GLY A 139 20.09 5.00 -20.95
C GLY A 139 20.10 4.33 -22.33
N ASP A 140 19.89 3.02 -22.40
CA ASP A 140 19.83 2.26 -23.66
C ASP A 140 18.60 2.61 -24.50
N TRP A 141 17.47 2.91 -23.85
CA TRP A 141 16.27 3.37 -24.53
C TRP A 141 16.47 4.74 -25.20
N LEU A 142 17.30 5.60 -24.60
CA LEU A 142 17.69 6.90 -25.14
C LEU A 142 18.72 6.76 -26.26
N SER A 143 18.20 6.66 -27.49
CA SER A 143 18.98 6.63 -28.72
C SER A 143 19.09 8.02 -29.36
N PRO A 144 19.92 8.21 -30.39
CA PRO A 144 19.93 9.46 -31.17
C PRO A 144 18.55 9.83 -31.77
N GLN A 145 17.67 8.85 -31.99
CA GLN A 145 16.30 9.08 -32.47
C GLN A 145 15.31 9.42 -31.33
N ARG A 146 15.69 9.18 -30.07
CA ARG A 146 14.93 9.52 -28.86
C ARG A 146 15.86 10.20 -27.86
N PRO A 147 16.34 11.42 -28.17
CA PRO A 147 17.41 12.03 -27.39
C PRO A 147 16.94 12.55 -26.03
N GLY A 148 15.63 12.62 -25.78
CA GLY A 148 15.06 13.04 -24.52
C GLY A 148 13.62 12.62 -24.33
N PHE A 149 13.03 12.99 -23.19
CA PHE A 149 11.67 12.68 -22.81
C PHE A 149 11.15 13.67 -21.76
N ARG A 150 9.84 13.77 -21.66
CA ARG A 150 9.18 14.43 -20.53
C ARG A 150 8.96 13.42 -19.39
N PHE A 151 9.39 13.77 -18.18
CA PHE A 151 9.30 12.89 -17.00
C PHE A 151 7.86 12.44 -16.70
N GLY A 152 6.90 13.35 -16.84
CA GLY A 152 5.49 13.07 -16.60
C GLY A 152 4.91 12.01 -17.55
N ASP A 153 5.32 12.04 -18.82
CA ASP A 153 4.78 11.15 -19.86
C ASP A 153 5.30 9.72 -19.64
N LEU A 154 6.60 9.58 -19.34
CA LEU A 154 7.18 8.29 -18.97
C LEU A 154 6.58 7.74 -17.67
N THR A 155 6.39 8.59 -16.65
CA THR A 155 5.74 8.19 -15.39
C THR A 155 4.33 7.68 -15.64
N ALA A 156 3.54 8.40 -16.45
CA ALA A 156 2.15 8.04 -16.74
C ALA A 156 2.07 6.70 -17.47
N ALA A 157 2.89 6.50 -18.50
CA ALA A 157 2.94 5.25 -19.25
C ALA A 157 3.37 4.07 -18.37
N LEU A 158 4.40 4.23 -17.53
CA LEU A 158 4.80 3.19 -16.59
C LEU A 158 3.67 2.81 -15.63
N LYS A 159 2.97 3.81 -15.06
CA LYS A 159 1.82 3.55 -14.18
C LYS A 159 0.73 2.77 -14.88
N GLU A 160 0.34 3.19 -16.08
CA GLU A 160 -0.73 2.55 -16.84
C GLU A 160 -0.37 1.10 -17.21
N ARG A 161 0.84 0.88 -17.75
CA ARG A 161 1.30 -0.45 -18.16
C ARG A 161 1.50 -1.37 -16.97
N SER A 162 2.12 -0.91 -15.88
CA SER A 162 2.28 -1.70 -14.67
C SER A 162 0.95 -2.05 -14.02
N ARG A 163 -0.03 -1.13 -13.98
CA ARG A 163 -1.38 -1.43 -13.47
C ARG A 163 -2.09 -2.46 -14.34
N SER A 164 -2.00 -2.33 -15.66
CA SER A 164 -2.61 -3.26 -16.61
C SER A 164 -1.99 -4.66 -16.47
N ALA A 165 -0.66 -4.73 -16.41
CA ALA A 165 0.08 -5.98 -16.20
C ALA A 165 -0.25 -6.60 -14.83
N TRP A 166 -0.35 -5.77 -13.78
CA TRP A 166 -0.77 -6.21 -12.46
C TRP A 166 -2.20 -6.77 -12.49
N ALA A 167 -3.17 -6.03 -13.02
CA ALA A 167 -4.56 -6.45 -13.15
C ALA A 167 -4.71 -7.73 -13.98
N ALA A 168 -3.93 -7.91 -15.05
CA ALA A 168 -3.93 -9.12 -15.86
C ALA A 168 -3.50 -10.36 -15.05
N ARG A 169 -2.53 -10.24 -14.14
CA ARG A 169 -2.13 -11.33 -13.23
C ARG A 169 -3.28 -11.74 -12.29
N PHE A 170 -4.12 -10.80 -11.87
CA PHE A 170 -5.30 -11.08 -11.03
C PHE A 170 -6.55 -11.48 -11.80
N SER A 171 -6.65 -11.12 -13.08
CA SER A 171 -7.81 -11.48 -13.92
C SER A 171 -7.72 -12.91 -14.45
N THR A 172 -6.50 -13.45 -14.57
CA THR A 172 -6.22 -14.83 -15.01
C THR A 172 -6.10 -15.83 -13.85
N SER A 173 -5.92 -15.34 -12.63
CA SER A 173 -5.88 -16.14 -11.41
C SER A 173 -7.24 -16.04 -10.70
N ASP A 174 -7.78 -17.17 -10.23
CA ASP A 174 -8.90 -17.22 -9.27
C ASP A 174 -8.69 -16.12 -8.19
N PRO A 175 -9.66 -15.23 -7.88
CA PRO A 175 -9.42 -13.98 -7.17
C PRO A 175 -9.07 -14.23 -5.71
N GLY A 176 -7.80 -14.52 -5.49
CA GLY A 176 -7.14 -14.55 -4.21
C GLY A 176 -5.88 -13.72 -4.36
N VAL A 177 -5.68 -12.77 -3.46
CA VAL A 177 -4.38 -12.16 -3.15
C VAL A 177 -3.27 -13.21 -3.36
N PRO A 178 -2.12 -12.88 -3.99
CA PRO A 178 -1.10 -13.88 -4.30
C PRO A 178 -0.84 -14.68 -3.02
N PRO A 179 -0.93 -16.02 -3.03
CA PRO A 179 -1.04 -16.81 -1.79
C PRO A 179 0.06 -16.45 -0.79
N HIS A 180 1.26 -16.13 -1.26
CA HIS A 180 2.39 -15.69 -0.45
C HIS A 180 2.19 -14.31 0.23
N GLN A 181 1.54 -13.33 -0.41
CA GLN A 181 1.24 -12.02 0.22
C GLN A 181 0.03 -12.12 1.16
N ALA A 182 -0.97 -12.92 0.78
CA ALA A 182 -2.13 -13.19 1.64
C ALA A 182 -1.68 -13.89 2.92
N GLU A 183 -0.76 -14.85 2.79
CA GLU A 183 -0.15 -15.57 3.89
C GLU A 183 0.78 -14.67 4.71
N ALA A 184 1.64 -13.85 4.09
CA ALA A 184 2.48 -12.90 4.81
C ALA A 184 1.66 -11.89 5.62
N TYR A 185 0.59 -11.33 5.04
CA TYR A 185 -0.29 -10.40 5.73
C TYR A 185 -1.09 -11.08 6.85
N ARG A 186 -1.56 -12.32 6.61
CA ARG A 186 -2.23 -13.13 7.63
C ARG A 186 -1.28 -13.46 8.78
N ARG A 187 -0.05 -13.88 8.48
CA ARG A 187 1.01 -14.17 9.47
C ARG A 187 1.36 -12.92 10.26
N PHE A 188 1.49 -11.77 9.60
CA PHE A 188 1.74 -10.49 10.28
C PHE A 188 0.61 -10.13 11.24
N ARG A 189 -0.66 -10.26 10.82
CA ARG A 189 -1.82 -10.03 11.70
C ARG A 189 -1.84 -11.00 12.89
N GLN A 190 -1.59 -12.28 12.65
CA GLN A 190 -1.52 -13.30 13.71
C GLN A 190 -0.39 -13.00 14.70
N LEU A 191 0.79 -12.63 14.20
CA LEU A 191 1.93 -12.26 15.03
C LEU A 191 1.61 -11.02 15.87
N SER A 192 1.04 -9.99 15.25
CA SER A 192 0.65 -8.77 15.95
C SER A 192 -0.36 -9.03 17.06
N GLN A 193 -1.42 -9.79 16.76
CA GLN A 193 -2.42 -10.14 17.76
C GLN A 193 -1.80 -10.96 18.90
N CYS A 194 -0.99 -11.96 18.58
CA CYS A 194 -0.31 -12.76 19.61
C CYS A 194 0.59 -11.91 20.51
N VAL A 195 1.32 -10.94 19.95
CA VAL A 195 2.17 -10.05 20.74
C VAL A 195 1.32 -9.17 21.65
N ARG A 196 0.21 -8.59 21.15
CA ARG A 196 -0.72 -7.80 21.98
C ARG A 196 -1.28 -8.63 23.14
N ASP A 197 -1.79 -9.83 22.86
CA ASP A 197 -2.32 -10.74 23.89
C ASP A 197 -1.21 -11.15 24.89
N GLY A 198 0.00 -11.37 24.40
CA GLY A 198 1.18 -11.70 25.21
C GLY A 198 1.64 -10.55 26.11
N LEU A 199 1.53 -9.30 25.64
CA LEU A 199 1.82 -8.12 26.44
C LEU A 199 0.73 -7.87 27.50
N GLU A 200 -0.54 -8.08 27.16
CA GLU A 200 -1.67 -7.92 28.09
C GLU A 200 -1.60 -8.93 29.23
N SER A 201 -1.27 -10.18 28.91
CA SER A 201 -1.12 -11.28 29.87
C SER A 201 0.24 -11.30 30.59
N SER A 202 1.20 -10.44 30.21
CA SER A 202 2.53 -10.41 30.81
C SER A 202 2.49 -10.08 32.32
N GLY A 203 3.31 -10.76 33.12
CA GLY A 203 3.49 -10.48 34.55
C GLY A 203 4.21 -9.15 34.86
N GLU A 204 4.45 -8.33 33.83
CA GLU A 204 5.16 -7.05 33.94
C GLU A 204 4.37 -6.04 34.78
N ARG A 205 5.10 -5.14 35.47
CA ARG A 205 4.47 -4.04 36.20
C ARG A 205 3.63 -3.18 35.24
N ARG A 206 2.45 -2.72 35.68
CA ARG A 206 1.51 -1.90 34.88
C ARG A 206 2.19 -0.76 34.09
N LYS A 207 3.16 -0.07 34.68
CA LYS A 207 3.91 1.02 34.02
C LYS A 207 4.83 0.51 32.91
N THR A 208 5.50 -0.64 33.11
CA THR A 208 6.34 -1.28 32.10
C THR A 208 5.48 -1.78 30.94
N ARG A 209 4.33 -2.40 31.23
CA ARG A 209 3.36 -2.83 30.22
C ARG A 209 2.90 -1.67 29.33
N ALA A 210 2.51 -0.55 29.93
CA ALA A 210 2.12 0.66 29.19
C ALA A 210 3.27 1.26 28.34
N TYR A 211 4.54 0.97 28.65
CA TYR A 211 5.67 1.32 27.79
C TYR A 211 5.83 0.33 26.64
N LEU A 212 5.67 -0.97 26.89
CA LEU A 212 5.72 -2.01 25.86
C LEU A 212 4.59 -1.83 24.84
N GLU A 213 3.36 -1.55 25.27
CA GLU A 213 2.22 -1.29 24.39
C GLU A 213 2.46 -0.07 23.47
N ARG A 214 2.99 1.03 24.02
CA ARG A 214 3.34 2.23 23.23
C ARG A 214 4.46 1.94 22.24
N LEU A 215 5.48 1.20 22.65
CA LEU A 215 6.58 0.80 21.79
C LEU A 215 6.09 -0.14 20.67
N TRP A 216 5.23 -1.10 20.99
CA TRP A 216 4.63 -2.01 20.01
C TRP A 216 3.77 -1.26 19.00
N ALA A 217 2.85 -0.41 19.46
CA ALA A 217 2.02 0.41 18.58
C ALA A 217 2.86 1.31 17.65
N PHE A 218 3.98 1.85 18.16
CA PHE A 218 4.93 2.59 17.34
C PHE A 218 5.58 1.71 16.26
N LEU A 219 6.02 0.50 16.60
CA LEU A 219 6.63 -0.42 15.65
C LEU A 219 5.64 -0.89 14.58
N GLU A 220 4.39 -1.15 14.95
CA GLU A 220 3.33 -1.51 14.00
C GLU A 220 3.07 -0.37 13.01
N ALA A 221 2.93 0.86 13.51
CA ALA A 221 2.78 2.03 12.67
C ALA A 221 4.02 2.23 11.79
N PHE A 222 5.23 2.11 12.36
CA PHE A 222 6.49 2.25 11.64
C PHE A 222 6.64 1.22 10.50
N ALA A 223 6.25 -0.03 10.75
CA ALA A 223 6.30 -1.11 9.77
C ALA A 223 5.22 -0.97 8.68
N ALA A 224 4.00 -0.54 9.02
CA ALA A 224 2.93 -0.35 8.06
C ALA A 224 3.13 0.91 7.19
N GLU A 225 3.61 1.98 7.79
CA GLU A 225 3.59 3.31 7.20
C GLU A 225 4.97 3.77 6.72
N GLY A 226 6.07 3.06 7.00
CA GLY A 226 7.41 3.53 6.66
C GLY A 226 7.60 5.00 7.08
N LEU A 227 7.17 5.31 8.31
CA LEU A 227 6.84 6.65 8.78
C LEU A 227 7.99 7.64 8.58
N GLU A 228 7.81 8.60 7.66
CA GLU A 228 8.64 9.82 7.59
C GLU A 228 8.21 10.76 8.73
N LEU A 229 8.86 10.62 9.88
CA LEU A 229 8.61 11.49 11.02
C LEU A 229 9.10 12.91 10.72
N PRO A 230 8.30 13.97 10.96
CA PRO A 230 8.71 15.34 10.69
C PRO A 230 9.90 15.76 11.56
N GLY A 231 10.97 16.27 10.93
CA GLY A 231 12.21 16.67 11.63
C GLY A 231 13.22 15.53 11.81
N LEU A 232 12.99 14.42 11.11
CA LEU A 232 13.87 13.27 11.02
C LEU A 232 14.28 13.10 9.56
N ASP A 233 15.49 13.56 9.21
CA ASP A 233 16.16 13.10 8.00
C ASP A 233 16.53 11.62 8.23
N LEU A 234 15.59 10.72 7.97
CA LEU A 234 15.85 9.29 7.81
C LEU A 234 16.45 9.02 6.42
N ALA A 235 17.22 9.98 5.90
CA ALA A 235 17.78 9.98 4.55
C ALA A 235 18.86 8.90 4.34
N ASP A 236 19.20 8.15 5.38
CA ASP A 236 20.00 6.95 5.29
C ASP A 236 19.13 5.72 5.59
N ASP A 237 19.42 4.60 4.89
CA ASP A 237 18.84 3.25 4.98
C ASP A 237 18.86 2.58 6.40
N GLN A 238 18.84 3.36 7.49
CA GLN A 238 19.17 2.94 8.84
C GLN A 238 17.96 2.79 9.75
N GLY A 239 17.31 1.62 9.69
CA GLY A 239 16.65 0.98 10.83
C GLY A 239 15.68 1.83 11.68
N LEU A 240 15.55 1.44 12.96
CA LEU A 240 14.74 2.17 13.94
C LEU A 240 15.43 3.47 14.36
N PRO A 241 14.68 4.55 14.68
CA PRO A 241 15.28 5.77 15.21
C PRO A 241 16.19 5.50 16.42
N PRO A 242 17.29 6.26 16.58
CA PRO A 242 18.22 6.05 17.69
C PRO A 242 17.50 6.14 19.05
N HIS A 243 17.94 5.35 20.04
CA HIS A 243 17.23 5.22 21.34
C HIS A 243 16.91 6.56 22.02
N ARG A 244 17.79 7.56 21.91
CA ARG A 244 17.55 8.90 22.47
C ARG A 244 16.28 9.54 21.89
N GLN A 245 16.05 9.34 20.61
CA GLN A 245 14.93 9.91 19.88
C GLN A 245 13.67 9.09 20.10
N LEU A 246 13.78 7.77 20.07
CA LEU A 246 12.69 6.87 20.42
C LEU A 246 12.15 7.15 21.83
N ALA A 247 13.05 7.41 22.79
CA ALA A 247 12.71 7.78 24.17
C ALA A 247 11.87 9.06 24.21
N LYS A 248 12.30 10.08 23.46
CA LYS A 248 11.61 11.36 23.36
C LYS A 248 10.24 11.22 22.69
N LEU A 249 10.16 10.48 21.58
CA LEU A 249 8.92 10.27 20.82
C LEU A 249 7.86 9.53 21.64
N LEU A 250 8.28 8.51 22.38
CA LEU A 250 7.35 7.64 23.12
C LEU A 250 7.10 8.08 24.56
N GLY A 251 7.84 9.08 25.05
CA GLY A 251 7.84 9.47 26.46
C GLY A 251 8.29 8.32 27.37
N ILE A 252 9.30 7.57 26.93
CA ILE A 252 9.90 6.43 27.64
C ILE A 252 11.29 6.85 28.15
N PRO A 253 11.65 6.61 29.41
CA PRO A 253 13.01 6.89 29.88
C PRO A 253 14.05 6.11 29.07
N ARG A 254 15.10 6.80 28.61
CA ARG A 254 16.08 6.25 27.65
C ARG A 254 16.75 4.99 28.16
N GLU A 255 17.08 4.96 29.44
CA GLU A 255 17.71 3.85 30.14
C GLU A 255 16.84 2.57 30.17
N ARG A 256 15.52 2.71 29.98
CA ARG A 256 14.59 1.57 29.94
C ARG A 256 14.41 0.97 28.56
N LEU A 257 14.69 1.71 27.49
CA LEU A 257 14.46 1.25 26.12
C LEU A 257 15.17 -0.06 25.77
N PRO A 258 16.46 -0.27 26.10
CA PRO A 258 17.12 -1.53 25.79
C PRO A 258 16.43 -2.73 26.44
N GLY A 259 16.00 -2.59 27.71
CA GLY A 259 15.24 -3.62 28.42
C GLY A 259 13.88 -3.89 27.77
N LEU A 260 13.13 -2.82 27.44
CA LEU A 260 11.83 -2.95 26.78
C LEU A 260 11.92 -3.60 25.40
N LEU A 261 12.92 -3.23 24.59
CA LEU A 261 13.17 -3.84 23.28
C LEU A 261 13.54 -5.31 23.43
N SER A 262 14.35 -5.66 24.44
CA SER A 262 14.70 -7.06 24.74
C SER A 262 13.46 -7.88 25.13
N THR A 263 12.63 -7.37 26.06
CA THR A 263 11.38 -8.02 26.47
C THR A 263 10.42 -8.21 25.29
N LEU A 264 10.23 -7.16 24.48
CA LEU A 264 9.38 -7.21 23.29
C LEU A 264 9.90 -8.22 22.25
N GLY A 265 11.23 -8.28 22.04
CA GLY A 265 11.87 -9.29 21.21
C GLY A 265 11.67 -10.71 21.74
N GLY A 266 11.61 -10.89 23.07
CA GLY A 266 11.20 -12.15 23.71
C GLY A 266 9.77 -12.56 23.34
N HIS A 267 8.81 -11.65 23.48
CA HIS A 267 7.42 -11.88 23.10
C HIS A 267 7.26 -12.21 21.61
N LEU A 268 7.94 -11.46 20.74
CA LEU A 268 7.94 -11.71 19.29
C LEU A 268 8.40 -13.12 18.95
N ARG A 269 9.54 -13.55 19.50
CA ARG A 269 10.07 -14.91 19.27
C ARG A 269 9.12 -16.00 19.79
N ALA A 270 8.56 -15.81 20.98
CA ALA A 270 7.60 -16.77 21.54
C ALA A 270 6.32 -16.88 20.67
N CYS A 271 5.83 -15.75 20.16
CA CYS A 271 4.68 -15.73 19.26
C CYS A 271 4.98 -16.37 17.89
N GLN A 272 6.14 -16.08 17.31
CA GLN A 272 6.61 -16.72 16.08
C GLN A 272 6.61 -18.24 16.23
N GLN A 273 7.23 -18.76 17.30
CA GLN A 273 7.27 -20.20 17.58
C GLN A 273 5.89 -20.84 17.75
N ARG A 274 4.94 -20.13 18.37
CA ARG A 274 3.55 -20.59 18.52
C ARG A 274 2.83 -20.67 17.18
N ILE A 275 2.99 -19.66 16.32
CA ILE A 275 2.39 -19.64 14.98
C ILE A 275 2.98 -20.77 14.13
N ASP A 276 4.30 -20.89 14.09
CA ASP A 276 5.01 -21.94 13.33
C ASP A 276 4.60 -23.35 13.78
N SER A 277 4.40 -23.55 15.08
CA SER A 277 3.95 -24.83 15.65
C SER A 277 2.49 -25.14 15.32
N THR A 278 1.62 -24.11 15.26
CA THR A 278 0.22 -24.26 14.87
C THR A 278 0.08 -24.62 13.40
N GLU A 279 0.90 -23.99 12.54
CA GLU A 279 0.94 -24.29 11.10
C GLU A 279 1.42 -25.72 10.84
N LYS A 280 2.52 -26.15 11.48
CA LYS A 280 3.00 -27.54 11.38
C LYS A 280 1.98 -28.56 11.88
N GLY A 281 1.28 -28.24 12.96
CA GLY A 281 0.19 -29.09 13.49
C GLY A 281 -0.98 -29.21 12.53
N ALA A 282 -1.38 -28.11 11.88
CA ALA A 282 -2.45 -28.10 10.87
C ALA A 282 -2.06 -28.84 9.58
N GLU A 283 -0.78 -28.79 9.19
CA GLU A 283 -0.23 -29.53 8.06
C GLU A 283 -0.25 -31.04 8.33
N MET A 284 0.17 -31.47 9.54
CA MET A 284 0.12 -32.88 9.94
C MET A 284 -1.30 -33.43 10.15
N ALA A 285 -2.26 -32.57 10.54
CA ALA A 285 -3.66 -32.94 10.69
C ALA A 285 -4.46 -32.91 9.39
N SER A 286 -3.90 -32.33 8.32
CA SER A 286 -4.54 -32.35 7.00
C SER A 286 -4.43 -33.74 6.39
N PRO A 287 -5.55 -34.34 5.92
CA PRO A 287 -5.51 -35.66 5.29
C PRO A 287 -4.59 -35.63 4.06
N PRO A 288 -3.87 -36.74 3.77
CA PRO A 288 -2.92 -36.78 2.66
C PRO A 288 -3.62 -36.42 1.33
N PRO A 289 -2.89 -35.85 0.36
CA PRO A 289 -3.44 -35.23 -0.86
C PRO A 289 -4.09 -36.19 -1.88
N SER A 290 -4.57 -37.36 -1.46
CA SER A 290 -5.19 -38.36 -2.34
C SER A 290 -6.65 -38.06 -2.73
N GLN A 291 -7.25 -36.94 -2.31
CA GLN A 291 -8.61 -36.56 -2.71
C GLN A 291 -8.61 -35.37 -3.69
N THR A 292 -9.12 -35.64 -4.88
CA THR A 292 -9.30 -34.65 -5.94
C THR A 292 -10.18 -33.49 -5.45
N PRO A 293 -10.02 -32.27 -5.97
CA PRO A 293 -10.87 -31.12 -5.62
C PRO A 293 -12.38 -31.42 -5.70
N ARG A 294 -12.76 -32.32 -6.62
CA ARG A 294 -14.13 -32.81 -6.81
C ARG A 294 -14.65 -33.61 -5.62
N GLU A 295 -13.83 -34.45 -5.00
CA GLU A 295 -14.22 -35.28 -3.85
C GLU A 295 -14.40 -34.45 -2.58
N ARG A 296 -13.55 -33.44 -2.39
CA ARG A 296 -13.68 -32.46 -1.29
C ARG A 296 -14.97 -31.64 -1.39
N ALA A 297 -15.31 -31.17 -2.60
CA ALA A 297 -16.57 -30.45 -2.84
C ALA A 297 -17.81 -31.32 -2.58
N LEU A 298 -17.78 -32.59 -3.00
CA LEU A 298 -18.87 -33.56 -2.77
C LEU A 298 -19.06 -33.88 -1.27
N ALA A 299 -17.97 -33.98 -0.50
CA ALA A 299 -18.05 -34.21 0.94
C ALA A 299 -18.64 -33.00 1.68
N ALA A 300 -18.24 -31.77 1.32
CA ALA A 300 -18.76 -30.54 1.90
C ALA A 300 -20.26 -30.33 1.59
N ALA A 301 -20.68 -30.61 0.35
CA ALA A 301 -22.09 -30.52 -0.07
C ALA A 301 -23.00 -31.50 0.69
N ARG A 302 -22.53 -32.75 0.90
CA ARG A 302 -23.26 -33.75 1.71
C ARG A 302 -23.39 -33.33 3.18
N ALA A 303 -22.33 -32.74 3.74
CA ALA A 303 -22.32 -32.25 5.12
C ALA A 303 -23.24 -31.03 5.32
N ALA A 304 -23.37 -30.16 4.32
CA ALA A 304 -24.29 -29.02 4.34
C ALA A 304 -25.75 -29.46 4.18
N HIS A 305 -26.03 -30.41 3.27
CA HIS A 305 -27.37 -30.95 3.07
C HIS A 305 -27.91 -31.68 4.32
N ALA A 306 -27.03 -32.37 5.04
CA ALA A 306 -27.37 -33.03 6.30
C ALA A 306 -27.72 -32.06 7.44
N ARG A 307 -27.35 -30.77 7.35
CA ARG A 307 -27.52 -29.77 8.42
C ARG A 307 -28.71 -28.82 8.24
N GLY A 308 -29.43 -28.85 7.12
CA GLY A 308 -30.42 -27.82 6.83
C GLY A 308 -31.67 -28.29 6.09
N ARG A 309 -32.65 -28.83 6.82
CA ARG A 309 -34.07 -28.71 6.46
C ARG A 309 -34.74 -27.80 7.49
N THR A 310 -34.90 -26.53 7.16
CA THR A 310 -35.97 -25.63 7.63
C THR A 310 -35.89 -24.36 6.77
N SER A 311 -36.65 -24.33 5.67
CA SER A 311 -36.80 -23.14 4.83
C SER A 311 -37.93 -22.26 5.35
N ARG A 312 -37.64 -20.98 5.57
CA ARG A 312 -38.59 -19.91 5.30
C ARG A 312 -38.01 -19.17 4.09
N GLU A 313 -38.56 -19.44 2.92
CA GLU A 313 -38.17 -18.74 1.69
C GLU A 313 -38.55 -17.25 1.79
N PRO A 314 -37.71 -16.33 1.32
CA PRO A 314 -38.12 -14.93 1.14
C PRO A 314 -39.16 -14.84 0.01
N ALA A 315 -40.15 -13.95 0.21
CA ALA A 315 -41.39 -13.90 -0.56
C ALA A 315 -41.27 -13.34 -1.99
N GLU A 316 -40.10 -12.84 -2.42
CA GLU A 316 -39.87 -12.44 -3.81
C GLU A 316 -38.43 -12.77 -4.26
N PRO A 317 -38.23 -13.20 -5.52
CA PRO A 317 -36.90 -13.46 -6.05
C PRO A 317 -36.14 -12.15 -6.31
N PHE A 318 -34.92 -12.05 -5.78
CA PHE A 318 -33.99 -10.95 -6.03
C PHE A 318 -33.67 -10.79 -7.52
N ARG A 319 -33.58 -9.55 -8.01
CA ARG A 319 -33.24 -9.24 -9.40
C ARG A 319 -31.73 -9.07 -9.57
N ALA A 320 -31.25 -9.36 -10.78
CA ALA A 320 -29.83 -9.18 -11.11
C ALA A 320 -29.44 -7.71 -11.03
N GLY A 321 -28.44 -7.40 -10.19
CA GLY A 321 -27.98 -6.03 -9.94
C GLY A 321 -28.49 -5.42 -8.63
N ASP A 322 -29.32 -6.13 -7.86
CA ASP A 322 -29.75 -5.66 -6.55
C ASP A 322 -28.56 -5.60 -5.58
N ILE A 323 -28.35 -4.44 -4.96
CA ILE A 323 -27.33 -4.22 -3.93
C ILE A 323 -27.99 -4.42 -2.57
N LEU A 324 -27.66 -5.53 -1.91
CA LEU A 324 -28.12 -5.80 -0.55
C LEU A 324 -27.04 -5.36 0.45
N ARG A 325 -27.40 -4.43 1.33
CA ARG A 325 -26.64 -4.19 2.56
C ARG A 325 -27.03 -5.28 3.56
N LEU A 326 -26.05 -6.03 4.05
CA LEU A 326 -26.26 -6.99 5.13
C LEU A 326 -26.01 -6.30 6.48
N PRO A 327 -27.06 -6.03 7.29
CA PRO A 327 -26.89 -5.37 8.58
C PRO A 327 -26.32 -6.29 9.68
N ASP A 328 -26.38 -7.62 9.52
CA ASP A 328 -26.14 -8.58 10.63
C ASP A 328 -24.79 -9.31 10.59
N LEU A 329 -23.85 -8.87 9.75
CA LEU A 329 -22.45 -9.32 9.87
C LEU A 329 -21.75 -8.36 10.83
N ASP A 330 -21.80 -8.68 12.13
CA ASP A 330 -21.20 -7.92 13.23
C ASP A 330 -19.66 -7.78 13.09
N VAL A 331 -19.23 -6.92 12.17
CA VAL A 331 -17.86 -6.44 12.01
C VAL A 331 -17.92 -4.91 11.97
N PRO A 332 -17.59 -4.21 13.08
CA PRO A 332 -17.66 -2.76 13.13
C PRO A 332 -16.80 -2.12 12.04
N GLY A 333 -17.42 -1.34 11.15
CA GLY A 333 -16.73 -0.52 10.15
C GLY A 333 -16.55 -1.13 8.76
N VAL A 334 -17.05 -2.34 8.48
CA VAL A 334 -16.94 -2.96 7.15
C VAL A 334 -18.31 -3.05 6.48
N CYS A 335 -18.46 -2.38 5.34
CA CYS A 335 -19.63 -2.53 4.47
C CYS A 335 -19.38 -3.67 3.47
N TRP A 336 -20.34 -4.57 3.35
CA TRP A 336 -20.28 -5.69 2.40
C TRP A 336 -21.22 -5.43 1.22
N ILE A 337 -20.78 -5.77 0.01
CA ILE A 337 -21.65 -5.83 -1.18
C ILE A 337 -21.81 -7.30 -1.57
N LEU A 338 -23.06 -7.71 -1.70
CA LEU A 338 -23.46 -8.97 -2.30
C LEU A 338 -23.80 -8.73 -3.77
N LEU A 339 -23.12 -9.45 -4.67
CA LEU A 339 -23.43 -9.44 -6.10
C LEU A 339 -24.12 -10.75 -6.46
N ALA A 340 -25.39 -10.66 -6.85
CA ALA A 340 -26.15 -11.79 -7.41
C ALA A 340 -25.85 -11.90 -8.92
N PRO A 341 -25.29 -13.03 -9.42
CA PRO A 341 -25.01 -13.19 -10.83
C PRO A 341 -26.30 -13.45 -11.64
N ARG A 342 -26.29 -13.05 -12.93
CA ARG A 342 -27.43 -13.16 -13.87
C ARG A 342 -27.90 -14.59 -14.17
N SER A 343 -27.14 -15.63 -13.82
CA SER A 343 -27.45 -17.01 -14.20
C SER A 343 -26.95 -18.03 -13.17
N GLY A 344 -27.83 -18.41 -12.23
CA GLY A 344 -27.79 -19.68 -11.49
C GLY A 344 -26.56 -20.03 -10.63
N GLY A 345 -25.51 -19.22 -10.63
CA GLY A 345 -24.35 -19.37 -9.76
C GLY A 345 -24.61 -18.71 -8.41
N GLY A 346 -24.10 -19.31 -7.33
CA GLY A 346 -24.28 -18.79 -5.97
C GLY A 346 -23.87 -17.33 -5.79
N PHE A 347 -24.35 -16.75 -4.70
CA PHE A 347 -24.05 -15.38 -4.29
C PHE A 347 -22.55 -15.18 -4.03
N ARG A 348 -22.01 -14.03 -4.45
CA ARG A 348 -20.63 -13.63 -4.18
C ARG A 348 -20.64 -12.39 -3.27
N ALA A 349 -19.87 -12.42 -2.20
CA ALA A 349 -19.71 -11.30 -1.28
C ALA A 349 -18.26 -10.82 -1.30
N ALA A 350 -18.07 -9.50 -1.32
CA ALA A 350 -16.75 -8.88 -1.21
C ALA A 350 -16.83 -7.65 -0.27
N PRO A 351 -15.77 -7.37 0.51
CA PRO A 351 -15.62 -6.10 1.21
C PRO A 351 -15.56 -4.96 0.19
N VAL A 352 -16.25 -3.84 0.43
CA VAL A 352 -16.23 -2.65 -0.45
C VAL A 352 -14.80 -2.17 -0.69
N ASP A 353 -13.97 -2.29 0.33
CA ASP A 353 -12.56 -1.96 0.42
C ASP A 353 -11.64 -2.92 -0.37
N SER A 354 -12.18 -4.01 -0.94
CA SER A 354 -11.44 -4.92 -1.85
C SER A 354 -11.48 -4.51 -3.32
N PHE A 355 -12.29 -3.50 -3.67
CA PHE A 355 -12.33 -2.93 -5.01
C PHE A 355 -11.84 -1.48 -4.99
N ALA A 356 -10.52 -1.28 -5.00
CA ALA A 356 -9.92 0.04 -5.12
C ALA A 356 -10.03 0.65 -6.55
N PHE A 357 -10.78 0.04 -7.47
CA PHE A 357 -10.82 0.41 -8.89
C PHE A 357 -12.11 1.09 -9.36
N VAL A 358 -12.95 1.60 -8.45
CA VAL A 358 -14.06 2.45 -8.86
C VAL A 358 -14.03 3.73 -8.02
N GLY A 359 -13.30 4.72 -8.50
CA GLY A 359 -13.59 6.10 -8.13
C GLY A 359 -14.97 6.49 -8.69
N PRO A 360 -15.70 7.43 -8.06
CA PRO A 360 -16.99 7.92 -8.58
C PRO A 360 -16.95 8.50 -10.01
N ALA A 361 -15.77 8.64 -10.61
CA ALA A 361 -15.56 9.15 -11.96
C ALA A 361 -15.55 8.06 -13.06
N ASP A 362 -15.49 6.77 -12.69
CA ASP A 362 -15.34 5.66 -13.65
C ASP A 362 -16.62 4.83 -13.86
N VAL A 363 -17.74 5.24 -13.25
CA VAL A 363 -19.07 4.72 -13.58
C VAL A 363 -19.73 5.70 -14.56
N PRO A 364 -20.00 5.33 -15.82
CA PRO A 364 -20.85 6.14 -16.67
C PRO A 364 -22.22 6.19 -15.99
N LEU A 365 -22.58 7.35 -15.45
CA LEU A 365 -23.96 7.61 -15.07
C LEU A 365 -24.79 7.49 -16.35
N PRO A 366 -25.88 6.71 -16.36
CA PRO A 366 -26.77 6.71 -17.51
C PRO A 366 -27.24 8.15 -17.72
N GLU A 367 -26.96 8.69 -18.90
CA GLU A 367 -27.51 9.96 -19.35
C GLU A 367 -29.02 9.88 -19.13
N ARG A 368 -29.54 10.72 -18.23
CA ARG A 368 -30.98 10.95 -18.18
C ARG A 368 -31.32 11.63 -19.50
N GLU A 369 -31.91 10.88 -20.41
CA GLU A 369 -32.72 11.45 -21.48
C GLU A 369 -33.74 12.39 -20.84
N THR A 370 -33.46 13.68 -20.90
CA THR A 370 -34.51 14.70 -20.81
C THR A 370 -35.39 14.54 -22.04
N GLN A 371 -36.42 13.72 -21.90
CA GLN A 371 -37.62 13.85 -22.73
C GLN A 371 -38.45 14.99 -22.12
N GLU A 372 -38.32 16.19 -22.69
CA GLU A 372 -39.38 17.19 -22.65
C GLU A 372 -40.27 17.00 -23.88
N PRO A 373 -41.56 17.32 -23.75
CA PRO A 373 -42.07 18.44 -24.54
C PRO A 373 -42.30 19.70 -23.71
#